data_AF-A0A0D0AVC4-F1
#
_entry.id   AF-A0A0D0AVC4-F1
#
_cell.length_a   1.000
_cell.length_b   1.000
_cell.length_c   1.000
_cell.angle_alpha   90.00
_cell.angle_beta   90.00
_cell.angle_gamma   90.00
#
_symmetry.space_group_name_H-M   'P 1'
#
loop_
_entity.id
_entity.type
_entity.pdbx_description
1 polymer ?
#
loop_
_entity_poly.entity_id
_entity_poly.type
_entity_poly.pdbx_seq_one_letter_code
_entity_poly.pdbx_strand_id
1 'polypeptide(L)'
;MTIPLSAASSILIDVEIETDPSVSYPTLEAFMMKLEHEEPVRRWSEIFLHPLRMMGVRTLDDMCIVSPESLAGFFNLSPFMIMDFYVHVIDTMAVLQSRKI
;
A
#
# COMPACT_ATOMS: atom_id res chain seq x y z
N MET A 1 -49.36 23.74 -5.90
CA MET A 1 -48.69 22.55 -5.30
C MET A 1 -47.20 22.71 -5.51
N THR A 2 -46.48 23.06 -4.45
CA THR A 2 -45.03 23.24 -4.43
C THR A 2 -44.40 21.99 -3.81
N ILE A 3 -43.58 21.30 -4.59
CA ILE A 3 -42.80 20.15 -4.14
C ILE A 3 -41.69 20.70 -3.22
N PRO A 4 -41.49 20.18 -2.00
CA PRO A 4 -40.40 20.65 -1.17
C PRO A 4 -39.08 20.19 -1.77
N LEU A 5 -38.15 21.13 -1.92
CA LEU A 5 -36.76 20.88 -2.29
C LEU A 5 -36.20 19.86 -1.29
N SER A 6 -35.92 18.66 -1.79
CA SER A 6 -35.18 17.63 -1.05
C SER A 6 -33.90 18.25 -0.53
N ALA A 7 -33.71 18.21 0.79
CA ALA A 7 -32.46 18.57 1.43
C ALA A 7 -31.34 17.75 0.77
N ALA A 8 -30.55 18.40 -0.07
CA ALA A 8 -29.36 17.80 -0.65
C ALA A 8 -28.46 17.40 0.52
N SER A 9 -28.21 16.09 0.63
CA SER A 9 -27.31 15.51 1.61
C SER A 9 -25.96 16.21 1.52
N SER A 10 -25.59 16.95 2.57
CA SER A 10 -24.31 17.66 2.71
C SER A 10 -23.12 16.71 2.97
N ILE A 11 -23.28 15.41 2.73
CA ILE A 11 -22.26 14.37 2.88
C ILE A 11 -21.52 14.15 1.55
N LEU A 12 -21.23 15.23 0.84
CA LEU A 12 -20.28 15.27 -0.25
C LEU A 12 -19.55 16.60 -0.12
N ILE A 13 -18.88 16.79 1.02
CA ILE A 13 -17.82 17.77 1.09
C ILE A 13 -16.75 17.23 0.14
N ASP A 14 -16.43 17.98 -0.90
CA ASP A 14 -15.22 17.80 -1.70
C ASP A 14 -14.05 17.73 -0.72
N VAL A 15 -13.64 16.51 -0.35
CA VAL A 15 -12.35 16.30 0.26
C VAL A 15 -11.38 16.52 -0.89
N GLU A 16 -10.81 17.72 -0.97
CA GLU A 16 -9.59 17.94 -1.73
C GLU A 16 -8.55 16.97 -1.16
N ILE A 17 -8.43 15.80 -1.79
CA ILE A 17 -7.33 14.91 -1.54
C ILE A 17 -6.12 15.64 -2.14
N GLU A 18 -5.29 16.22 -1.28
CA GLU A 18 -3.96 16.71 -1.67
C GLU A 18 -3.14 15.52 -2.17
N THR A 19 -3.34 15.12 -3.42
CA THR A 19 -2.43 14.20 -4.10
C THR A 19 -1.23 15.01 -4.52
N ASP A 20 -0.19 15.02 -3.70
CA ASP A 20 1.09 15.62 -4.07
C ASP A 20 1.69 14.82 -5.24
N PRO A 21 1.69 15.37 -6.47
CA PRO A 21 1.99 14.59 -7.68
C PRO A 21 3.48 14.31 -7.86
N SER A 22 4.35 14.68 -6.90
CA SER A 22 5.80 14.62 -7.10
C SER A 22 6.42 13.24 -6.84
N VAL A 23 5.78 12.36 -6.07
CA VAL A 23 6.37 11.07 -5.69
C VAL A 23 5.80 9.94 -6.55
N SER A 24 6.62 9.44 -7.47
CA SER A 24 6.29 8.23 -8.24
C SER A 24 6.67 6.99 -7.43
N TYR A 25 5.68 6.34 -6.84
CA TYR A 25 5.88 5.07 -6.14
C TYR A 25 6.09 3.90 -7.11
N PRO A 26 6.98 2.94 -6.78
CA PRO A 26 7.14 1.75 -7.59
C PRO A 26 5.88 0.88 -7.56
N THR A 27 5.59 0.23 -8.68
CA THR A 27 4.61 -0.87 -8.72
C THR A 27 5.03 -1.97 -7.76
N LEU A 28 4.06 -2.71 -7.22
CA LEU A 28 4.31 -3.85 -6.35
C LEU A 28 5.27 -4.85 -7.00
N GLU A 29 5.12 -5.12 -8.29
CA GLU A 29 5.97 -6.05 -9.05
C GLU A 29 7.42 -5.57 -9.14
N ALA A 30 7.62 -4.28 -9.43
CA ALA A 30 8.97 -3.69 -9.47
C ALA A 30 9.65 -3.73 -8.10
N PHE A 31 8.90 -3.45 -7.03
CA PHE A 31 9.39 -3.56 -5.66
C PHE A 31 9.77 -5.00 -5.31
N MET A 32 8.91 -5.97 -5.60
CA MET A 32 9.17 -7.39 -5.36
C MET A 32 10.36 -7.91 -6.16
N MET A 33 10.50 -7.51 -7.43
CA MET A 33 11.64 -7.89 -8.27
C MET A 33 12.96 -7.33 -7.71
N LYS A 34 12.94 -6.11 -7.19
CA LYS A 34 14.10 -5.52 -6.50
C LYS A 34 14.48 -6.34 -5.27
N LEU A 35 13.51 -6.68 -4.41
CA LEU A 35 13.78 -7.50 -3.22
C LEU A 35 14.26 -8.91 -3.57
N GLU A 36 13.72 -9.52 -4.61
CA GLU A 36 14.18 -10.84 -5.07
C GLU A 36 15.62 -10.80 -5.60
N HIS A 37 16.03 -9.67 -6.19
CA HIS A 37 17.41 -9.46 -6.62
C HIS A 37 18.37 -9.25 -5.45
N GLU A 38 17.96 -8.47 -4.44
CA GLU A 38 18.76 -8.18 -3.25
C GLU A 38 18.84 -9.40 -2.31
N GLU A 39 17.77 -10.19 -2.22
CA GLU A 39 17.61 -11.28 -1.26
C GLU A 39 16.93 -12.53 -1.89
N PRO A 40 17.58 -13.19 -2.86
CA PRO A 40 16.97 -14.27 -3.66
C PRO A 40 16.55 -15.50 -2.85
N VAL A 41 17.11 -15.69 -1.64
CA VAL A 41 16.77 -16.83 -0.78
C VAL A 41 15.43 -16.62 -0.06
N ARG A 42 14.97 -15.38 0.07
CA ARG A 42 13.75 -15.05 0.82
C ARG A 42 12.47 -15.32 0.05
N ARG A 43 12.52 -15.37 -1.29
CA ARG A 43 11.36 -15.66 -2.17
C ARG A 43 10.19 -14.71 -1.89
N TRP A 44 10.49 -13.42 -1.72
CA TRP A 44 9.54 -12.38 -1.33
C TRP A 44 8.31 -12.36 -2.25
N SER A 45 8.53 -12.50 -3.55
CA SER A 45 7.47 -12.49 -4.55
C SER A 45 6.47 -13.63 -4.33
N GLU A 46 6.95 -14.81 -3.98
CA GLU A 46 6.10 -15.98 -3.76
C GLU A 46 5.25 -15.86 -2.50
N ILE A 47 5.83 -15.26 -1.45
CA ILE A 47 5.17 -15.13 -0.16
C ILE A 47 4.15 -13.98 -0.17
N PHE A 48 4.49 -12.84 -0.75
CA PHE A 48 3.72 -11.60 -0.54
C PHE A 48 2.95 -11.11 -1.78
N LEU A 49 3.34 -11.47 -3.01
CA LEU A 49 2.71 -10.90 -4.20
C LEU A 49 1.21 -11.22 -4.29
N HIS A 50 0.83 -12.48 -4.07
CA HIS A 50 -0.58 -12.88 -4.11
C HIS A 50 -1.39 -12.27 -2.95
N PRO A 51 -0.96 -12.37 -1.68
CA PRO A 51 -1.65 -11.70 -0.56
C PRO A 51 -1.89 -10.21 -0.78
N LEU A 52 -0.85 -9.47 -1.18
CA LEU A 52 -0.94 -8.02 -1.32
C LEU A 52 -1.85 -7.61 -2.48
N ARG A 53 -1.83 -8.34 -3.60
CA ARG A 53 -2.77 -8.11 -4.70
C ARG A 53 -4.22 -8.38 -4.29
N MET A 54 -4.47 -9.42 -3.50
CA MET A 54 -5.80 -9.73 -2.98
C MET A 54 -6.32 -8.64 -2.02
N MET A 55 -5.41 -7.91 -1.38
CA MET A 55 -5.73 -6.75 -0.53
C MET A 55 -5.80 -5.43 -1.30
N GLY A 56 -5.63 -5.45 -2.63
CA GLY A 56 -5.77 -4.28 -3.49
C GLY A 56 -4.49 -3.48 -3.72
N VAL A 57 -3.33 -3.95 -3.26
CA VAL A 57 -2.05 -3.27 -3.43
C VAL A 57 -1.58 -3.36 -4.89
N ARG A 58 -1.34 -2.21 -5.52
CA ARG A 58 -0.80 -2.08 -6.89
C ARG A 58 0.54 -1.38 -6.90
N THR A 59 0.73 -0.43 -6.00
CA THR A 59 1.95 0.35 -5.80
C THR A 59 2.37 0.29 -4.34
N LEU A 60 3.60 0.70 -4.05
CA LEU A 60 4.09 0.73 -2.67
C LEU A 60 3.31 1.69 -1.77
N ASP A 61 2.68 2.74 -2.33
CA ASP A 61 1.83 3.67 -1.57
C ASP A 61 0.57 2.99 -1.02
N ASP A 62 0.02 2.04 -1.78
CA ASP A 62 -1.14 1.24 -1.36
C ASP A 62 -0.83 0.35 -0.14
N MET A 63 0.43 0.23 0.29
CA MET A 63 0.75 -0.45 1.55
C MET A 63 0.11 0.23 2.76
N CYS A 64 -0.31 1.51 2.66
CA CYS A 64 -1.01 2.20 3.74
C CYS A 64 -2.37 1.57 4.13
N ILE A 65 -3.00 0.80 3.23
CA ILE A 65 -4.26 0.11 3.51
C ILE A 65 -4.07 -1.30 4.08
N VAL A 66 -2.84 -1.81 4.11
CA VAL A 66 -2.52 -3.14 4.62
C VAL A 66 -1.99 -3.04 6.04
N SER A 67 -2.58 -3.78 6.96
CA SER A 67 -2.02 -3.94 8.31
C SER A 67 -1.24 -5.26 8.43
N PRO A 68 -0.18 -5.33 9.25
CA PRO A 68 0.51 -6.59 9.55
C PRO A 68 -0.43 -7.69 10.06
N GLU A 69 -1.40 -7.34 10.90
CA GLU A 69 -2.37 -8.27 11.47
C GLU A 69 -3.29 -8.87 10.39
N SER A 70 -3.60 -8.09 9.36
CA SER A 70 -4.40 -8.56 8.23
C SER A 70 -3.67 -9.63 7.43
N LEU A 71 -2.36 -9.45 7.22
CA LEU A 71 -1.52 -10.46 6.57
C LEU A 71 -1.38 -11.73 7.41
N ALA A 72 -1.23 -11.58 8.73
CA ALA A 72 -1.19 -12.71 9.65
C ALA A 72 -2.53 -13.47 9.67
N GLY A 73 -3.65 -12.75 9.76
CA GLY A 73 -4.98 -13.34 9.92
C GLY A 73 -5.55 -13.95 8.64
N PHE A 74 -5.47 -13.24 7.50
CA PHE A 74 -6.08 -13.69 6.25
C PHE A 74 -5.21 -14.65 5.45
N PHE A 75 -3.88 -14.57 5.59
CA PHE A 75 -2.94 -15.35 4.79
C PHE A 75 -2.03 -16.26 5.63
N ASN A 76 -2.25 -16.32 6.95
CA ASN A 76 -1.49 -17.16 7.89
C ASN A 76 0.03 -16.95 7.78
N LEU A 77 0.45 -15.72 7.46
CA LEU A 77 1.86 -15.37 7.35
C LEU A 77 2.49 -15.22 8.74
N SER A 78 3.73 -15.66 8.87
CA SER A 78 4.48 -15.54 10.13
C SER A 78 4.66 -14.05 10.50
N PRO A 79 4.36 -13.64 11.75
CA PRO A 79 4.61 -12.28 12.21
C PRO A 79 6.06 -11.83 11.97
N PHE A 80 7.03 -12.73 12.15
CA PHE A 80 8.44 -12.40 11.90
C PHE A 80 8.70 -12.09 10.43
N MET A 81 8.14 -12.87 9.50
CA MET A 81 8.29 -12.61 8.07
C MET A 81 7.59 -11.32 7.64
N ILE A 82 6.42 -11.03 8.23
CA ILE A 82 5.69 -9.79 7.96
C ILE A 82 6.52 -8.60 8.42
N MET A 83 7.05 -8.62 9.65
CA MET A 83 7.87 -7.53 10.15
C MET A 83 9.13 -7.31 9.31
N ASP A 84 9.82 -8.38 8.93
CA ASP A 84 10.99 -8.36 8.04
C ASP A 84 10.64 -7.69 6.70
N PHE A 85 9.51 -8.07 6.10
CA PHE A 85 9.02 -7.44 4.88
C PHE A 85 8.69 -5.94 5.04
N TYR A 86 8.04 -5.56 6.15
CA TYR A 86 7.66 -4.17 6.41
C TYR A 86 8.86 -3.24 6.60
N VAL A 87 10.00 -3.76 7.11
CA VAL A 87 11.24 -2.99 7.16
C VAL A 87 11.64 -2.53 5.76
N HIS A 88 11.62 -3.42 4.77
CA HIS A 88 11.95 -3.06 3.39
C HIS A 88 10.99 -2.04 2.77
N VAL A 89 9.70 -2.15 3.10
CA VAL A 89 8.68 -1.18 2.67
C VAL A 89 8.99 0.19 3.25
N ILE A 90 9.20 0.28 4.57
CA ILE A 90 9.47 1.53 5.28
C ILE A 90 10.77 2.17 4.77
N ASP A 91 11.83 1.39 4.62
CA ASP A 91 13.13 1.88 4.12
C ASP A 91 12.99 2.43 2.70
N THR A 92 12.25 1.73 1.83
CA THR A 92 12.03 2.19 0.47
C THR A 92 11.19 3.48 0.43
N MET A 93 10.15 3.57 1.26
CA MET A 93 9.33 4.79 1.39
C MET A 93 10.15 5.98 1.89
N ALA A 94 11.01 5.77 2.89
CA ALA A 94 11.91 6.81 3.41
C ALA A 94 12.90 7.32 2.34
N VAL A 95 13.44 6.41 1.52
CA VAL A 95 14.31 6.78 0.39
C VAL A 95 13.55 7.60 -0.67
N LEU A 96 12.30 7.25 -0.97
CA LEU A 96 11.49 8.01 -1.93
C LEU A 96 11.17 9.41 -1.41
N GLN A 97 10.87 9.53 -0.12
CA GLN A 97 10.56 10.81 0.52
C GLN A 97 11.78 11.74 0.64
N SER A 98 12.97 11.19 0.92
CA SER A 98 14.21 11.98 1.03
C SER A 98 14.70 12.56 -0.31
N ARG A 99 14.30 11.99 -1.44
CA ARG A 99 14.58 12.53 -2.80
C ARG A 99 13.77 13.78 -3.14
N LYS A 100 12.85 14.20 -2.26
CA LYS A 100 12.01 15.38 -2.41
C LYS A 100 12.70 16.67 -1.91
N ILE A 101 13.87 16.57 -1.29
CA ILE A 101 14.64 17.70 -0.72
C ILE A 101 15.67 18.20 -1.74
#